data_AF-A0A520AG46-F1
#
_entry.id   AF-A0A520AG46-F1
#
_cell.length_a   1.000
_cell.length_b   1.000
_cell.length_c   1.000
_cell.angle_alpha   90.00
_cell.angle_beta   90.00
_cell.angle_gamma   90.00
#
_symmetry.space_group_name_H-M   'P 1'
#
loop_
_entity.id
_entity.type
_entity.pdbx_description
1 polymer ?
#
loop_
_entity_poly.entity_id
_entity_poly.type
_entity_poly.pdbx_seq_one_letter_code
_entity_poly.pdbx_strand_id
1 'polypeptide(L)'
;PEYAWEKNGFGVNEAPQSLTGPTGKKFLIYSASYCGTDDYALGMLTLKDGGDPMILGDWSKSSQPVLSKNPQGNAFGPGHNAFFTSPDGTENWIIYHANSNSGEGCADKRNIRIQKFTFNDTGVRNIRIGFESISVNT
;
A
#
# COMPACT_ATOMS: atom_id res chain seq x y z
N PRO A 1 6.01 -12.68 7.06
CA PRO A 1 7.03 -12.21 6.09
C PRO A 1 7.65 -13.37 5.29
N GLU A 2 7.42 -13.41 3.98
CA GLU A 2 7.85 -14.46 3.05
C GLU A 2 8.97 -13.94 2.15
N TYR A 3 8.75 -12.80 1.48
CA TYR A 3 9.65 -12.20 0.52
C TYR A 3 10.75 -11.35 1.19
N ALA A 4 11.86 -11.14 0.47
CA ALA A 4 13.00 -10.36 0.98
C ALA A 4 12.63 -8.91 1.29
N TRP A 5 11.78 -8.28 0.47
CA TRP A 5 11.33 -6.90 0.66
C TRP A 5 10.46 -6.70 1.91
N GLU A 6 9.99 -7.78 2.55
CA GLU A 6 9.21 -7.74 3.79
C GLU A 6 10.08 -7.82 5.06
N LYS A 7 11.40 -7.90 4.89
CA LYS A 7 12.37 -8.25 5.93
C LYS A 7 13.51 -7.22 6.08
N ASN A 8 13.39 -6.03 5.49
CA ASN A 8 14.38 -4.97 5.69
C ASN A 8 14.33 -4.49 7.15
N GLY A 9 15.50 -4.42 7.80
CA GLY A 9 15.60 -4.27 9.26
C GLY A 9 15.23 -5.58 9.98
N PHE A 10 13.95 -5.93 9.99
CA PHE A 10 13.46 -7.24 10.44
C PHE A 10 12.11 -7.56 9.77
N GLY A 11 11.67 -8.82 9.90
CA GLY A 11 10.43 -9.29 9.29
C GLY A 11 9.18 -8.74 9.97
N VAL A 12 8.37 -7.97 9.23
CA VAL A 12 7.09 -7.40 9.72
C VAL A 12 6.01 -7.62 8.66
N ASN A 13 4.81 -8.00 9.10
CA ASN A 13 3.55 -7.81 8.38
C ASN A 13 2.56 -7.19 9.37
N GLU A 14 2.08 -5.99 9.10
CA GLU A 14 1.22 -5.25 10.04
C GLU A 14 0.21 -4.33 9.34
N ALA A 15 -0.64 -3.67 10.13
CA ALA A 15 -1.60 -2.68 9.66
C ALA A 15 -2.44 -3.13 8.45
N PRO A 16 -3.23 -4.20 8.59
CA PRO A 16 -4.05 -4.71 7.49
C PRO A 16 -5.19 -3.73 7.16
N GLN A 17 -5.40 -3.47 5.88
CA GLN A 17 -6.48 -2.68 5.33
C GLN A 17 -7.21 -3.46 4.23
N SER A 18 -8.49 -3.73 4.45
CA SER A 18 -9.34 -4.36 3.43
C SER A 18 -9.64 -3.40 2.28
N LEU A 19 -9.69 -3.93 1.05
CA LEU A 19 -10.16 -3.21 -0.13
C LEU A 19 -11.04 -4.15 -0.96
N THR A 20 -12.20 -3.67 -1.40
CA THR A 20 -13.08 -4.40 -2.33
C THR A 20 -13.06 -3.68 -3.67
N GLY A 21 -12.67 -4.41 -4.72
CA GLY A 21 -12.66 -3.89 -6.09
C GLY A 21 -14.05 -3.79 -6.70
N PRO A 22 -14.18 -3.12 -7.86
CA PRO A 22 -15.45 -2.89 -8.53
C PRO A 22 -16.17 -4.17 -8.97
N THR A 23 -15.43 -5.26 -9.17
CA THR A 23 -15.98 -6.59 -9.51
C THR A 23 -16.34 -7.45 -8.29
N GLY A 24 -16.25 -6.90 -7.08
CA GLY A 24 -16.42 -7.64 -5.81
C GLY A 24 -15.17 -8.40 -5.36
N LYS A 25 -14.06 -8.33 -6.12
CA LYS A 25 -12.77 -8.92 -5.75
C LYS A 25 -12.26 -8.34 -4.43
N LYS A 26 -11.76 -9.19 -3.53
CA LYS A 26 -11.28 -8.77 -2.20
C LYS A 26 -9.77 -8.79 -2.11
N PHE A 27 -9.23 -7.71 -1.54
CA PHE A 27 -7.80 -7.53 -1.28
C PHE A 27 -7.59 -7.22 0.20
N LEU A 28 -6.44 -7.65 0.72
CA LEU A 28 -5.92 -7.20 2.00
C LEU A 28 -4.57 -6.55 1.76
N ILE A 29 -4.49 -5.24 1.98
CA ILE A 29 -3.25 -4.48 1.90
C ILE A 29 -2.63 -4.48 3.29
N TYR A 30 -1.31 -4.65 3.39
CA TYR A 30 -0.61 -4.68 4.67
C TYR A 30 0.75 -4.00 4.52
N SER A 31 1.30 -3.50 5.62
CA SER A 31 2.65 -2.94 5.62
C SER A 31 3.68 -4.00 5.97
N ALA A 32 4.89 -3.89 5.42
CA ALA A 32 5.98 -4.82 5.68
C ALA A 32 7.34 -4.13 5.79
N SER A 33 8.34 -4.89 6.26
CA SER A 33 9.64 -4.39 6.76
C SER A 33 9.53 -3.53 8.02
N TYR A 34 10.66 -3.26 8.68
CA TYR A 34 10.67 -2.40 9.85
C TYR A 34 10.40 -0.94 9.46
N CYS A 35 9.46 -0.29 10.16
CA CYS A 35 9.08 1.11 9.95
C CYS A 35 10.24 2.12 10.11
N GLY A 36 11.34 1.73 10.76
CA GLY A 36 12.54 2.56 10.87
C GLY A 36 13.40 2.60 9.59
N THR A 37 13.08 1.76 8.61
CA THR A 37 13.77 1.72 7.32
C THR A 37 13.03 2.54 6.27
N ASP A 38 13.75 3.00 5.24
CA ASP A 38 13.13 3.61 4.07
C ASP A 38 12.35 2.60 3.21
N ASP A 39 12.54 1.31 3.46
CA ASP A 39 11.98 0.20 2.71
C ASP A 39 10.67 -0.34 3.33
N TYR A 40 10.10 0.36 4.30
CA TYR A 40 8.72 0.15 4.70
C TYR A 40 7.80 0.32 3.47
N ALA A 41 6.96 -0.67 3.22
CA ALA A 41 6.23 -0.79 1.96
C ALA A 41 4.89 -1.50 2.15
N LEU A 42 3.97 -1.32 1.20
CA LEU A 42 2.69 -2.03 1.20
C LEU A 42 2.76 -3.30 0.35
N GLY A 43 2.36 -4.42 0.93
CA GLY A 43 2.05 -5.67 0.25
C GLY A 43 0.56 -5.88 0.04
N MET A 44 0.23 -6.95 -0.68
CA MET A 44 -1.16 -7.32 -0.99
C MET A 44 -1.39 -8.82 -0.91
N LEU A 45 -2.50 -9.20 -0.27
CA LEU A 45 -3.13 -10.51 -0.44
C LEU A 45 -4.38 -10.34 -1.30
N THR A 46 -4.65 -11.33 -2.16
CA THR A 46 -5.84 -11.39 -3.01
C THR A 46 -6.61 -12.65 -2.67
N LEU A 47 -7.89 -12.50 -2.33
CA LEU A 47 -8.78 -13.63 -2.09
C LEU A 47 -9.24 -14.20 -3.45
N LYS A 48 -9.21 -15.53 -3.60
CA LYS A 48 -9.79 -16.20 -4.78
C LYS A 48 -11.30 -15.93 -4.88
N ASP A 49 -11.87 -16.06 -6.07
CA ASP A 49 -13.31 -15.81 -6.25
C ASP A 49 -14.12 -16.87 -5.49
N GLY A 50 -15.13 -16.42 -4.73
CA GLY A 50 -15.89 -17.28 -3.82
C GLY A 50 -15.09 -17.87 -2.66
N GLY A 51 -13.86 -17.41 -2.42
CA GLY A 51 -13.01 -17.90 -1.33
C GLY A 51 -13.50 -17.49 0.06
N ASP A 52 -13.12 -18.28 1.06
CA ASP A 52 -13.34 -18.00 2.48
C ASP A 52 -12.11 -17.26 3.06
N PRO A 53 -12.24 -16.02 3.56
CA PRO A 53 -11.12 -15.27 4.13
C PRO A 53 -10.49 -15.96 5.36
N MET A 54 -11.18 -16.92 5.99
CA MET A 54 -10.66 -17.71 7.10
C MET A 54 -9.77 -18.88 6.66
N ILE A 55 -9.74 -19.21 5.37
CA ILE A 55 -8.91 -20.28 4.80
C ILE A 55 -7.63 -19.68 4.21
N LEU A 56 -6.48 -20.01 4.78
CA LEU A 56 -5.19 -19.49 4.31
C LEU A 56 -4.93 -19.80 2.82
N GLY A 57 -5.29 -21.00 2.38
CA GLY A 57 -5.11 -21.44 0.99
C GLY A 57 -5.97 -20.69 -0.04
N ASP A 58 -6.93 -19.87 0.41
CA ASP A 58 -7.76 -19.06 -0.47
C ASP A 58 -7.12 -17.70 -0.79
N TRP A 59 -6.02 -17.36 -0.12
CA TRP A 59 -5.26 -16.14 -0.33
C TRP A 59 -4.04 -16.38 -1.21
N SER A 60 -3.86 -15.50 -2.20
CA SER A 60 -2.61 -15.39 -2.97
C SER A 60 -1.86 -14.14 -2.52
N LYS A 61 -0.57 -14.28 -2.21
CA LYS A 61 0.30 -13.16 -1.80
C LYS A 61 1.07 -12.58 -3.00
N SER A 62 1.08 -11.26 -3.15
CA SER A 62 1.91 -10.59 -4.17
C SER A 62 3.40 -10.75 -3.83
N SER A 63 4.21 -11.08 -4.85
CA SER A 63 5.66 -11.21 -4.72
C SER A 63 6.41 -9.89 -4.71
N GLN A 64 5.76 -8.81 -5.12
CA GLN A 64 6.28 -7.44 -5.13
C GLN A 64 5.37 -6.51 -4.32
N PRO A 65 5.93 -5.45 -3.71
CA PRO A 65 5.13 -4.42 -3.04
C PRO A 65 4.24 -3.68 -4.05
N VAL A 66 3.06 -3.26 -3.59
CA VAL A 66 2.11 -2.42 -4.37
C VAL A 66 2.34 -0.92 -4.15
N LEU A 67 3.04 -0.55 -3.07
CA LEU A 67 3.58 0.79 -2.83
C LEU A 67 4.93 0.67 -2.13
N SER A 68 5.94 1.32 -2.68
CA SER A 68 7.29 1.41 -2.12
C SER A 68 7.79 2.85 -2.19
N LYS A 69 8.94 3.12 -1.56
CA LYS A 69 9.57 4.44 -1.59
C LYS A 69 9.69 5.01 -3.01
N ASN A 70 9.55 6.33 -3.13
CA ASN A 70 9.85 7.11 -4.32
C ASN A 70 10.77 8.28 -3.95
N PRO A 71 12.09 8.09 -4.14
CA PRO A 71 13.06 9.16 -3.88
C PRO A 71 12.85 10.42 -4.73
N GLN A 72 12.35 10.30 -5.97
CA GLN A 72 12.08 11.46 -6.83
C GLN A 72 10.90 12.30 -6.33
N GLY A 73 9.95 11.67 -5.64
CA GLY A 73 8.79 12.32 -5.01
C GLY A 73 8.96 12.55 -3.51
N ASN A 74 10.19 12.48 -2.98
CA ASN A 74 10.50 12.66 -1.57
C ASN A 74 9.60 11.80 -0.67
N ALA A 75 9.40 10.52 -1.00
CA ALA A 75 8.54 9.61 -0.25
C ALA A 75 9.36 8.38 0.20
N PHE A 76 9.67 8.29 1.49
CA PHE A 76 10.45 7.19 2.07
C PHE A 76 9.62 6.43 3.10
N GLY A 77 9.71 5.09 3.10
CA GLY A 77 8.95 4.22 3.99
C GLY A 77 7.43 4.39 3.94
N PRO A 78 6.76 4.38 2.77
CA PRO A 78 5.32 4.52 2.72
C PRO A 78 4.57 3.32 3.30
N GLY A 79 3.59 3.55 4.17
CA GLY A 79 2.76 2.47 4.69
C GLY A 79 1.60 2.88 5.58
N HIS A 80 1.05 1.91 6.30
CA HIS A 80 -0.13 1.98 7.18
C HIS A 80 -1.25 2.82 6.57
N ASN A 81 -1.86 2.27 5.51
CA ASN A 81 -2.76 3.03 4.66
C ASN A 81 -4.23 2.85 5.02
N ALA A 82 -5.07 3.72 4.47
CA ALA A 82 -6.50 3.51 4.30
C ALA A 82 -6.92 3.85 2.87
N PHE A 83 -8.17 3.55 2.52
CA PHE A 83 -8.76 3.85 1.22
C PHE A 83 -10.08 4.61 1.40
N PHE A 84 -10.35 5.51 0.46
CA PHE A 84 -11.61 6.27 0.41
C PHE A 84 -11.92 6.67 -1.04
N THR A 85 -13.14 7.15 -1.28
CA THR A 85 -13.56 7.67 -2.57
C THR A 85 -13.72 9.19 -2.50
N SER A 86 -13.59 9.86 -3.64
CA SER A 86 -13.98 11.27 -3.76
C SER A 86 -15.46 11.48 -3.38
N PRO A 87 -15.88 12.71 -2.99
CA PRO A 87 -17.27 12.99 -2.61
C PRO A 87 -18.31 12.65 -3.69
N ASP A 88 -17.94 12.71 -4.97
CA ASP A 88 -18.78 12.35 -6.11
C ASP A 88 -18.70 10.85 -6.48
N GLY A 89 -17.85 10.08 -5.80
CA GLY A 89 -17.66 8.65 -6.01
C GLY A 89 -16.91 8.28 -7.30
N THR A 90 -16.36 9.24 -8.05
CA THR A 90 -15.72 8.99 -9.35
C THR A 90 -14.25 8.58 -9.25
N GLU A 91 -13.60 8.85 -8.12
CA GLU A 91 -12.18 8.62 -7.92
C GLU A 91 -11.91 7.75 -6.69
N ASN A 92 -10.90 6.89 -6.79
CA ASN A 92 -10.40 6.11 -5.67
C ASN A 92 -9.11 6.73 -5.15
N TRP A 93 -9.01 6.88 -3.84
CA TRP A 93 -7.90 7.53 -3.17
C TRP A 93 -7.30 6.61 -2.10
N ILE A 94 -5.97 6.60 -2.03
CA ILE A 94 -5.24 6.02 -0.91
C ILE A 94 -4.74 7.16 -0.02
N ILE A 95 -4.86 6.97 1.29
CA ILE A 95 -4.18 7.77 2.31
C ILE A 95 -3.14 6.90 2.99
N TYR A 96 -1.92 7.40 3.17
CA TYR A 96 -0.81 6.68 3.80
C TYR A 96 0.15 7.67 4.45
N HIS A 97 1.08 7.18 5.28
CA HIS A 97 2.17 8.01 5.76
C HIS A 97 3.46 7.73 5.00
N ALA A 98 4.32 8.73 4.85
CA ALA A 98 5.71 8.56 4.41
C ALA A 98 6.59 9.68 4.99
N ASN A 99 7.90 9.48 4.94
CA ASN A 99 8.90 10.49 5.27
C ASN A 99 9.28 11.32 4.04
N SER A 100 9.69 12.57 4.27
CA SER A 100 10.15 13.47 3.21
C SER A 100 11.61 13.23 2.85
N ASN A 101 12.41 12.72 3.79
CA ASN A 101 13.82 12.40 3.58
C ASN A 101 14.14 10.95 3.95
N SER A 102 15.22 10.44 3.36
CA SER A 102 15.80 9.15 3.71
C SER A 102 16.30 9.14 5.16
N GLY A 103 16.09 8.02 5.87
CA GLY A 103 16.62 7.81 7.21
C GLY A 103 15.82 8.45 8.35
N GLU A 104 14.65 9.02 8.07
CA GLU A 104 13.79 9.65 9.08
C GLU A 104 13.02 8.63 9.97
N GLY A 105 12.91 7.38 9.52
CA GLY A 105 12.34 6.27 10.30
C GLY A 105 10.89 6.48 10.77
N CYS A 106 10.45 5.75 11.80
CA CYS A 106 9.06 5.80 12.28
C CYS A 106 8.81 6.76 13.46
N ALA A 107 9.62 7.81 13.59
CA ALA A 107 9.43 8.87 14.57
C ALA A 107 8.48 9.98 14.04
N ASP A 108 8.69 11.22 14.50
CA ASP A 108 7.78 12.37 14.35
C ASP A 108 7.81 13.04 12.96
N LYS A 109 8.58 12.51 12.01
CA LYS A 109 8.75 13.10 10.66
C LYS A 109 7.79 12.55 9.61
N ARG A 110 7.11 11.44 9.92
CA ARG A 110 6.11 10.84 9.03
C ARG A 110 4.97 11.82 8.80
N ASN A 111 4.71 12.12 7.53
CA ASN A 111 3.61 12.98 7.11
C ASN A 111 2.57 12.19 6.33
N ILE A 112 1.33 12.65 6.42
CA ILE A 112 0.19 12.07 5.72
C ILE A 112 0.21 12.50 4.26
N ARG A 113 -0.06 11.54 3.37
CA ARG A 113 -0.12 11.74 1.93
C ARG A 113 -1.37 11.08 1.38
N ILE A 114 -1.93 11.68 0.34
CA ILE A 114 -3.01 11.10 -0.43
C ILE A 114 -2.66 11.13 -1.92
N GLN A 115 -3.07 10.10 -2.66
CA GLN A 115 -3.01 10.12 -4.12
C GLN A 115 -4.12 9.26 -4.71
N LYS A 116 -4.49 9.56 -5.95
CA LYS A 116 -5.42 8.73 -6.71
C LYS A 116 -4.78 7.37 -6.99
N PHE A 117 -5.62 6.36 -7.05
CA PHE A 117 -5.25 5.06 -7.61
C PHE A 117 -6.36 4.56 -8.54
N THR A 118 -5.99 3.68 -9.45
CA THR A 118 -6.93 2.96 -10.31
C THR A 118 -6.82 1.47 -10.09
N PHE A 119 -7.94 0.77 -10.24
CA PHE A 119 -7.93 -0.67 -10.46
C PHE A 119 -7.50 -0.91 -11.91
N ASN A 120 -6.59 -1.85 -12.15
CA ASN A 120 -6.25 -2.25 -13.52
C ASN A 120 -7.47 -2.94 -14.19
N ASP A 121 -7.51 -2.95 -15.53
CA ASP A 121 -8.65 -3.45 -16.32
C ASP A 121 -9.02 -4.93 -16.09
N THR A 122 -8.18 -5.69 -15.39
CA THR A 122 -8.47 -7.07 -14.99
C THR A 122 -8.98 -7.19 -13.55
N GLY A 123 -8.85 -6.15 -12.72
CA GLY A 123 -9.12 -6.19 -11.29
C GLY A 123 -8.25 -7.21 -10.53
N VAL A 124 -7.19 -7.74 -11.13
CA VAL A 124 -6.54 -8.98 -10.64
C VAL A 124 -5.11 -8.76 -10.14
N ARG A 125 -4.39 -7.67 -10.47
CA ARG A 125 -2.96 -7.61 -10.09
C ARG A 125 -2.33 -6.35 -9.54
N ASN A 126 -2.79 -5.12 -9.77
CA ASN A 126 -2.03 -3.98 -9.24
C ASN A 126 -2.95 -2.81 -8.93
N ILE A 127 -2.87 -2.31 -7.69
CA ILE A 127 -3.09 -0.89 -7.43
C ILE A 127 -1.87 -0.19 -8.04
N ARG A 128 -2.05 0.58 -9.11
CA ARG A 128 -0.95 1.44 -9.59
C ARG A 128 -0.92 2.68 -8.72
N ILE A 129 -0.19 2.62 -7.62
CA ILE A 129 0.09 3.77 -6.78
C ILE A 129 1.28 4.50 -7.41
N GLY A 130 1.06 5.04 -8.61
CA GLY A 130 2.04 5.89 -9.29
C GLY A 130 2.02 7.27 -8.64
N PHE A 131 3.19 7.76 -8.22
CA PHE A 131 3.34 9.13 -7.77
C PHE A 131 3.15 10.07 -8.96
N GLU A 132 1.90 10.39 -9.29
CA GLU A 132 1.63 11.57 -10.11
C GLU A 132 1.98 12.79 -9.24
N SER A 133 2.85 13.65 -9.76
CA SER A 133 3.25 14.89 -9.12
C SER A 133 2.03 15.80 -8.96
N ILE A 134 1.36 15.75 -7.80
CA ILE A 134 0.40 16.77 -7.42
C ILE A 134 1.21 17.90 -6.77
N SER A 135 1.55 18.92 -7.57
CA SER A 135 1.96 20.21 -7.04
C SER A 135 0.75 20.86 -6.38
N VAL A 136 0.65 20.78 -5.06
CA VAL A 136 -0.22 21.69 -4.30
C VAL A 136 0.55 22.99 -4.18
N ASN A 137 0.25 23.96 -5.05
CA ASN A 137 0.67 25.33 -4.81
C ASN A 137 -0.13 25.83 -3.60
N THR A 138 0.55 26.06 -2.48
CA THR A 138 0.08 26.93 -1.40
C THR A 138 0.32 28.38 -1.75
#